data_AF-A0A4Y7QLA5-F1
#
_entry.id   AF-A0A4Y7QLA5-F1
#
_cell.length_a   1.000
_cell.length_b   1.000
_cell.length_c   1.000
_cell.angle_alpha   90.00
_cell.angle_beta   90.00
_cell.angle_gamma   90.00
#
_symmetry.space_group_name_H-M   'P 1'
#
loop_
_entity.id
_entity.type
_entity.pdbx_description
1 polymer ?
#
loop_
_entity_poly.entity_id
_entity_poly.type
_entity_poly.pdbx_seq_one_letter_code
_entity_poly.pdbx_strand_id
1 'polypeptide(L)'
;MLFQKTPLSEAQWKLYNLEGEHNFRWVHLLGCATKSPYKLSSANFAPAEVVHEISEAGQFAEFVDTSISPKLLWNNLELLCRPKFPLEEYNAIKGATLVSAFRDTAAGLPGSVVYRPDKKQLVVAFSGTGNNTQALHDLDARLVNYPYATNGASCKVHAGFLRMYNGARESAFAGLRKGLKEYETREIMVTGHSLGGALSFLFVTELLANRGMHGNAEDLLKDISVKLFTFGAPRTGNNLMVGFYKETVHKIRKERGEDCFQDYSVRGHNDGVPSLPPKIFGFRHFPVANLFFLHHGCLYKVPSTEIECSDFHVDHDEEGYLPASVLHPRGGHNYYNVRDMERLGRMMHWIDSDPETGQLKEGWEKVYLDKLAEELGKKAEEGRIC
;
A
#
# COMPACT_ATOMS: atom_id res chain seq x y z
N MET A 1 -9.22 9.46 28.33
CA MET A 1 -9.71 10.64 27.57
C MET A 1 -9.72 10.23 26.09
N LEU A 2 -10.74 9.49 25.66
CA LEU A 2 -11.88 10.03 24.90
C LEU A 2 -11.42 11.06 23.88
N PHE A 3 -11.30 10.62 22.63
CA PHE A 3 -11.14 11.43 21.42
C PHE A 3 -11.71 12.83 21.66
N GLN A 4 -10.87 13.87 21.65
CA GLN A 4 -11.38 15.23 21.56
C GLN A 4 -12.18 15.27 20.25
N LYS A 5 -13.51 15.25 20.39
CA LYS A 5 -14.44 15.30 19.28
C LYS A 5 -14.42 16.72 18.75
N THR A 6 -13.42 17.04 17.93
CA THR A 6 -13.60 18.13 16.97
C THR A 6 -14.87 17.78 16.19
N PRO A 7 -15.90 18.63 16.19
CA PRO A 7 -17.13 18.33 15.47
C PRO A 7 -16.80 18.15 14.00
N LEU A 8 -17.24 17.02 13.44
CA LEU A 8 -17.07 16.74 12.02
C LEU A 8 -17.97 17.69 11.21
N SER A 9 -17.50 18.11 10.04
CA SER A 9 -18.36 18.73 9.04
C SER A 9 -19.39 17.74 8.51
N GLU A 10 -20.45 18.23 7.85
CA GLU A 10 -21.46 17.35 7.23
C GLU A 10 -20.84 16.40 6.20
N ALA A 11 -19.89 16.90 5.39
CA ALA A 11 -19.17 16.10 4.40
C ALA A 11 -18.33 14.99 5.07
N GLN A 12 -17.60 15.31 6.13
CA GLN A 12 -16.84 14.32 6.90
C GLN A 12 -17.76 13.29 7.56
N TRP A 13 -18.92 13.71 8.09
CA TRP A 13 -19.88 12.80 8.69
C TRP A 13 -20.47 11.83 7.66
N LYS A 14 -20.85 12.32 6.46
CA LYS A 14 -21.31 11.46 5.36
C LYS A 14 -20.24 10.46 4.94
N LEU A 15 -19.00 10.92 4.75
CA LEU A 15 -17.85 10.05 4.44
C LEU A 15 -17.72 8.90 5.44
N TYR A 16 -17.69 9.21 6.75
CA TYR A 16 -17.49 8.17 7.79
C TYR A 16 -18.66 7.23 7.97
N ASN A 17 -19.88 7.61 7.57
CA ASN A 17 -21.02 6.70 7.57
C ASN A 17 -21.04 5.75 6.38
N LEU A 18 -20.26 6.05 5.33
CA LEU A 18 -20.12 5.20 4.14
C LEU A 18 -18.95 4.22 4.25
N GLU A 19 -18.20 4.24 5.36
CA GLU A 19 -17.18 3.23 5.64
C GLU A 19 -17.83 1.85 5.72
N GLY A 20 -17.36 0.94 4.88
CA GLY A 20 -17.75 -0.48 4.90
C GLY A 20 -16.60 -1.37 5.34
N GLU A 21 -15.37 -0.93 5.09
CA GLU A 21 -14.15 -1.66 5.42
C GLU A 21 -13.64 -1.31 6.82
N HIS A 22 -12.78 -2.18 7.34
CA HIS A 22 -12.22 -1.98 8.67
C HIS A 22 -11.00 -1.06 8.63
N ASN A 23 -11.11 0.04 9.39
CA ASN A 23 -10.05 1.03 9.52
C ASN A 23 -9.09 0.78 10.70
N PHE A 24 -9.25 -0.33 11.43
CA PHE A 24 -8.40 -0.77 12.56
C PHE A 24 -8.20 0.24 13.70
N ARG A 25 -9.01 1.32 13.77
CA ARG A 25 -8.92 2.36 14.80
C ARG A 25 -9.03 1.81 16.23
N TRP A 26 -9.73 0.68 16.40
CA TRP A 26 -9.91 0.00 17.69
C TRP A 26 -8.60 -0.55 18.28
N VAL A 27 -7.56 -0.79 17.48
CA VAL A 27 -6.29 -1.34 17.96
C VAL A 27 -5.61 -0.40 18.96
N HIS A 28 -5.80 0.91 18.80
CA HIS A 28 -5.35 1.91 19.77
C HIS A 28 -6.05 1.76 21.13
N LEU A 29 -7.30 1.28 21.14
CA LEU A 29 -8.05 1.03 22.39
C LEU A 29 -7.53 -0.20 23.15
N LEU A 30 -6.93 -1.18 22.44
CA LEU A 30 -6.30 -2.34 23.08
C LEU A 30 -4.87 -2.08 23.55
N GLY A 31 -4.35 -0.85 23.40
CA GLY A 31 -3.00 -0.50 23.83
C GLY A 31 -1.88 -1.20 23.03
N CYS A 32 -2.18 -1.73 21.84
CA CYS A 32 -1.16 -2.35 20.98
C CYS A 32 -0.32 -1.29 20.23
N ALA A 33 -0.84 -0.07 20.09
CA ALA A 33 -0.12 1.04 19.47
C ALA A 33 1.02 1.51 20.38
N THR A 34 2.21 1.66 19.78
CA THR A 34 3.38 2.18 20.50
C THR A 34 3.46 3.67 20.22
N LYS A 35 3.17 4.48 21.24
CA LYS A 35 3.19 5.94 21.14
C LYS A 35 4.62 6.47 21.25
N SER A 36 5.01 7.34 20.31
CA SER A 36 6.28 8.03 20.36
C SER A 36 6.29 9.15 21.41
N PRO A 37 7.38 9.32 22.17
CA PRO A 37 7.61 10.53 22.96
C PRO A 37 8.02 11.74 22.10
N TYR A 38 8.44 11.51 20.85
CA TYR A 38 8.81 12.57 19.92
C TYR A 38 7.54 13.24 19.36
N LYS A 39 7.54 14.57 19.31
CA LYS A 39 6.48 15.37 18.71
C LYS A 39 6.88 15.79 17.31
N LEU A 40 6.03 15.49 16.34
CA LEU A 40 6.21 15.93 14.96
C LEU A 40 5.64 17.35 14.81
N SER A 41 6.24 18.15 13.94
CA SER A 41 5.81 19.52 13.60
C SER A 41 6.06 19.79 12.11
N SER A 42 5.75 20.99 11.63
CA SER A 42 6.09 21.43 10.26
C SER A 42 7.58 21.27 9.92
N ALA A 43 8.48 21.32 10.92
CA ALA A 43 9.91 21.04 10.73
C ALA A 43 10.21 19.60 10.25
N ASN A 44 9.25 18.68 10.41
CA ASN A 44 9.36 17.31 9.97
C ASN A 44 8.71 17.06 8.60
N PHE A 45 8.18 18.08 7.90
CA PHE A 45 7.52 17.85 6.61
C PHE A 45 8.42 17.11 5.62
N ALA A 46 7.84 16.12 4.95
CA ALA A 46 8.48 15.46 3.83
C ALA A 46 8.66 16.44 2.66
N PRO A 47 9.79 16.40 1.94
CA PRO A 47 9.98 17.17 0.71
C PRO A 47 8.88 16.87 -0.32
N ALA A 48 8.47 17.86 -1.11
CA ALA A 48 7.37 17.74 -2.06
C ALA A 48 7.59 16.62 -3.09
N GLU A 49 8.85 16.42 -3.51
CA GLU A 49 9.23 15.37 -4.46
C GLU A 49 9.01 13.98 -3.87
N VAL A 50 9.30 13.82 -2.57
CA VAL A 50 9.06 12.57 -1.83
C VAL A 50 7.56 12.33 -1.66
N VAL A 51 6.79 13.36 -1.32
CA VAL A 51 5.32 13.27 -1.24
C VAL A 51 4.73 12.82 -2.57
N HIS A 52 5.20 13.40 -3.68
CA HIS A 52 4.75 13.03 -5.02
C HIS A 52 5.08 11.57 -5.34
N GLU A 53 6.32 11.13 -5.10
CA GLU A 53 6.75 9.75 -5.39
C GLU A 53 5.99 8.72 -4.55
N ILE A 54 5.79 8.99 -3.26
CA ILE A 54 4.96 8.16 -2.37
C ILE A 54 3.53 8.09 -2.90
N SER A 55 2.94 9.22 -3.33
CA SER A 55 1.58 9.24 -3.87
C SER A 55 1.44 8.40 -5.15
N GLU A 56 2.42 8.45 -6.06
CA GLU A 56 2.43 7.62 -7.27
C GLU A 56 2.52 6.13 -6.94
N ALA A 57 3.42 5.73 -6.05
CA ALA A 57 3.52 4.33 -5.61
C ALA A 57 2.21 3.86 -4.96
N GLY A 58 1.59 4.74 -4.17
CA GLY A 58 0.29 4.53 -3.55
C GLY A 58 -0.80 4.17 -4.55
N GLN A 59 -0.83 4.80 -5.72
CA GLN A 59 -1.83 4.49 -6.75
C GLN A 59 -1.73 3.04 -7.21
N PHE A 60 -0.52 2.50 -7.38
CA PHE A 60 -0.33 1.09 -7.75
C PHE A 60 -0.69 0.14 -6.61
N ALA A 61 -0.37 0.49 -5.36
CA ALA A 61 -0.76 -0.29 -4.18
C ALA A 61 -2.28 -0.36 -4.00
N GLU A 62 -2.97 0.75 -4.20
CA GLU A 62 -4.43 0.87 -4.13
C GLU A 62 -5.12 0.15 -5.31
N PHE A 63 -4.54 0.26 -6.51
CA PHE A 63 -5.11 -0.35 -7.72
C PHE A 63 -5.18 -1.87 -7.63
N VAL A 64 -4.12 -2.51 -7.12
CA VAL A 64 -4.13 -3.97 -6.95
C VAL A 64 -5.05 -4.42 -5.83
N ASP A 65 -5.38 -3.55 -4.87
CA ASP A 65 -6.26 -3.82 -3.72
C ASP A 65 -7.76 -3.80 -4.08
N THR A 66 -8.09 -3.71 -5.36
CA THR A 66 -9.47 -3.65 -5.84
C THR A 66 -10.09 -5.05 -5.98
N SER A 67 -11.42 -5.13 -5.83
CA SER A 67 -12.20 -6.37 -6.00
C SER A 67 -12.23 -6.89 -7.44
N ILE A 68 -11.81 -6.06 -8.39
CA ILE A 68 -11.81 -6.35 -9.81
C ILE A 68 -10.46 -6.95 -10.23
N SER A 69 -10.48 -7.92 -11.15
CA SER A 69 -9.26 -8.47 -11.73
C SER A 69 -8.38 -7.37 -12.36
N PRO A 70 -7.07 -7.30 -12.04
CA PRO A 70 -6.16 -6.31 -12.64
C PRO A 70 -6.22 -6.29 -14.17
N LYS A 71 -6.48 -7.44 -14.81
CA LYS A 71 -6.62 -7.56 -16.27
C LYS A 71 -7.83 -6.79 -16.80
N LEU A 72 -8.98 -6.86 -16.12
CA LEU A 72 -10.17 -6.10 -16.50
C LEU A 72 -9.89 -4.60 -16.40
N LEU A 73 -9.33 -4.17 -15.27
CA LEU A 73 -9.03 -2.77 -15.05
C LEU A 73 -8.08 -2.23 -16.12
N TRP A 74 -7.03 -2.97 -16.45
CA TRP A 74 -6.07 -2.55 -17.47
C TRP A 74 -6.67 -2.44 -18.86
N ASN A 75 -7.53 -3.40 -19.24
CA ASN A 75 -8.22 -3.37 -20.53
C ASN A 75 -9.19 -2.18 -20.68
N ASN A 76 -9.60 -1.58 -19.56
CA ASN A 76 -10.58 -0.48 -19.52
C ASN A 76 -10.00 0.80 -18.89
N LEU A 77 -8.68 0.88 -18.75
CA LEU A 77 -8.02 1.94 -17.97
C LEU A 77 -8.36 3.35 -18.48
N GLU A 78 -8.39 3.53 -19.81
CA GLU A 78 -8.75 4.82 -20.41
C GLU A 78 -10.15 5.29 -20.00
N LEU A 79 -11.13 4.37 -19.97
CA LEU A 79 -12.49 4.65 -19.56
C LEU A 79 -12.57 4.93 -18.05
N LEU A 80 -11.93 4.09 -17.24
CA LEU A 80 -11.96 4.20 -15.78
C LEU A 80 -11.22 5.42 -15.24
N CYS A 81 -10.32 6.01 -16.03
CA CYS A 81 -9.58 7.22 -15.73
C CYS A 81 -10.30 8.52 -16.16
N ARG A 82 -11.50 8.45 -16.75
CA ARG A 82 -12.29 9.63 -17.14
C ARG A 82 -12.84 10.37 -15.92
N PRO A 83 -13.23 11.65 -16.07
CA PRO A 83 -13.92 12.38 -15.01
C PRO A 83 -15.14 11.61 -14.49
N LYS A 84 -15.31 11.55 -13.16
CA LYS A 84 -16.35 10.80 -12.43
C LYS A 84 -16.17 9.28 -12.39
N PHE A 85 -15.11 8.73 -12.96
CA PHE A 85 -14.80 7.30 -12.87
C PHE A 85 -13.79 7.02 -11.75
N PRO A 86 -13.70 5.75 -11.27
CA PRO A 86 -12.98 5.46 -10.03
C PRO A 86 -11.49 5.77 -10.07
N LEU A 87 -10.89 5.79 -11.26
CA LEU A 87 -9.46 5.99 -11.46
C LEU A 87 -9.12 7.41 -11.98
N GLU A 88 -10.04 8.38 -11.88
CA GLU A 88 -9.83 9.77 -12.32
C GLU A 88 -8.52 10.38 -11.81
N GLU A 89 -8.22 10.17 -10.53
CA GLU A 89 -7.05 10.72 -9.83
C GLU A 89 -5.79 9.81 -9.92
N TYR A 90 -5.88 8.67 -10.63
CA TYR A 90 -4.80 7.66 -10.71
C TYR A 90 -3.86 7.93 -11.89
N ASN A 91 -3.27 9.13 -11.90
CA ASN A 91 -2.45 9.62 -13.01
C ASN A 91 -1.16 8.82 -13.26
N ALA A 92 -0.57 8.21 -12.23
CA ALA A 92 0.68 7.44 -12.34
C ALA A 92 0.50 6.14 -13.13
N ILE A 93 -0.73 5.63 -13.20
CA ILE A 93 -1.08 4.38 -13.90
C ILE A 93 -1.37 4.67 -15.38
N LYS A 94 -1.74 5.91 -15.74
CA LYS A 94 -2.02 6.29 -17.14
C LYS A 94 -0.79 6.06 -18.02
N GLY A 95 -1.00 5.36 -19.14
CA GLY A 95 0.07 5.03 -20.09
C GLY A 95 1.00 3.89 -19.66
N ALA A 96 0.77 3.28 -18.50
CA ALA A 96 1.52 2.12 -18.06
C ALA A 96 1.00 0.82 -18.71
N THR A 97 1.88 -0.16 -18.87
CA THR A 97 1.60 -1.42 -19.57
C THR A 97 1.62 -2.59 -18.59
N LEU A 98 0.55 -3.36 -18.52
CA LEU A 98 0.50 -4.59 -17.73
C LEU A 98 1.43 -5.65 -18.34
N VAL A 99 2.47 -6.04 -17.61
CA VAL A 99 3.41 -7.11 -18.00
C VAL A 99 2.85 -8.47 -17.58
N SER A 100 2.33 -8.54 -16.36
CA SER A 100 1.76 -9.74 -15.76
C SER A 100 0.77 -9.39 -14.65
N ALA A 101 -0.30 -10.16 -14.55
CA ALA A 101 -1.17 -10.21 -13.38
C ALA A 101 -1.12 -11.63 -12.82
N PHE A 102 -1.12 -11.75 -11.50
CA PHE A 102 -1.06 -13.03 -10.81
C PHE A 102 -1.96 -13.02 -9.58
N ARG A 103 -2.23 -14.21 -9.05
CA ARG A 103 -2.87 -14.40 -7.76
C ARG A 103 -2.02 -15.33 -6.91
N ASP A 104 -1.90 -15.05 -5.63
CA ASP A 104 -1.25 -15.99 -4.72
C ASP A 104 -2.07 -17.29 -4.61
N THR A 105 -1.40 -18.42 -4.51
CA THR A 105 -2.07 -19.74 -4.47
C THR A 105 -2.66 -20.12 -3.11
N ALA A 106 -2.37 -19.36 -2.04
CA ALA A 106 -2.88 -19.65 -0.70
C ALA A 106 -4.20 -18.94 -0.39
N ALA A 107 -4.37 -17.70 -0.84
CA ALA A 107 -5.55 -16.88 -0.56
C ALA A 107 -6.15 -16.18 -1.78
N GLY A 108 -5.56 -16.35 -2.97
CA GLY A 108 -6.08 -15.75 -4.21
C GLY A 108 -5.84 -14.25 -4.32
N LEU A 109 -4.96 -13.67 -3.51
CA LEU A 109 -4.66 -12.24 -3.50
C LEU A 109 -4.05 -11.80 -4.82
N PRO A 110 -4.58 -10.73 -5.43
CA PRO A 110 -4.04 -10.23 -6.66
C PRO A 110 -2.66 -9.59 -6.46
N GLY A 111 -1.88 -9.64 -7.52
CA GLY A 111 -0.67 -8.84 -7.68
C GLY A 111 -0.41 -8.60 -9.16
N SER A 112 0.46 -7.65 -9.45
CA SER A 112 0.78 -7.29 -10.83
C SER A 112 2.21 -6.85 -11.00
N VAL A 113 2.71 -7.03 -12.22
CA VAL A 113 3.92 -6.38 -12.72
C VAL A 113 3.52 -5.47 -13.86
N VAL A 114 3.91 -4.20 -13.77
CA VAL A 114 3.52 -3.13 -14.68
C VAL A 114 4.78 -2.40 -15.13
N TYR A 115 4.87 -2.04 -16.42
CA TYR A 115 5.93 -1.19 -16.93
C TYR A 115 5.42 0.23 -17.14
N ARG A 116 6.18 1.23 -16.70
CA ARG A 116 5.93 2.66 -16.91
C ARG A 116 6.92 3.22 -17.93
N PRO A 117 6.51 3.42 -19.19
CA PRO A 117 7.42 3.84 -20.26
C PRO A 117 8.06 5.21 -20.03
N ASP A 118 7.32 6.15 -19.46
CA ASP A 118 7.76 7.52 -19.15
C ASP A 118 8.94 7.55 -18.16
N LYS A 119 8.98 6.59 -17.23
CA LYS A 119 10.03 6.48 -16.20
C LYS A 119 11.03 5.36 -16.44
N LYS A 120 10.82 4.51 -17.44
CA LYS A 120 11.56 3.24 -17.61
C LYS A 120 11.57 2.42 -16.32
N GLN A 121 10.40 2.33 -15.68
CA GLN A 121 10.24 1.76 -14.34
C GLN A 121 9.37 0.50 -14.40
N LEU A 122 9.80 -0.59 -13.78
CA LEU A 122 8.95 -1.75 -13.52
C LEU A 122 8.36 -1.64 -12.12
N VAL A 123 7.05 -1.76 -12.00
CA VAL A 123 6.32 -1.75 -10.73
C VAL A 123 5.86 -3.17 -10.40
N VAL A 124 6.26 -3.70 -9.25
CA VAL A 124 5.73 -4.95 -8.68
C VAL A 124 4.82 -4.57 -7.51
N ALA A 125 3.52 -4.81 -7.66
CA ALA A 125 2.52 -4.45 -6.66
C ALA A 125 1.86 -5.70 -6.07
N PHE A 126 1.73 -5.71 -4.73
CA PHE A 126 1.06 -6.75 -3.96
C PHE A 126 -0.16 -6.16 -3.26
N SER A 127 -1.29 -6.84 -3.38
CA SER A 127 -2.55 -6.44 -2.74
C SER A 127 -2.54 -6.65 -1.23
N GLY A 128 -3.23 -5.77 -0.50
CA GLY A 128 -3.88 -6.13 0.76
C GLY A 128 -5.01 -7.12 0.47
N THR A 129 -5.82 -7.54 1.42
CA THR A 129 -6.97 -8.40 1.11
C THR A 129 -8.25 -7.56 1.07
N GLY A 130 -9.23 -7.94 0.26
CA GLY A 130 -10.57 -7.31 0.29
C GLY A 130 -11.38 -7.64 1.56
N ASN A 131 -10.85 -8.48 2.46
CA ASN A 131 -11.43 -8.84 3.76
C ASN A 131 -10.35 -8.76 4.86
N ASN A 132 -9.62 -7.63 4.91
CA ASN A 132 -8.41 -7.45 5.74
C ASN A 132 -8.60 -7.81 7.22
N THR A 133 -9.82 -7.72 7.76
CA THR A 133 -10.12 -8.11 9.15
C THR A 133 -10.09 -9.60 9.37
N GLN A 134 -10.82 -10.39 8.58
CA GLN A 134 -10.76 -11.85 8.70
C GLN A 134 -9.35 -12.32 8.40
N ALA A 135 -8.72 -11.79 7.36
CA ALA A 135 -7.33 -12.13 7.05
C ALA A 135 -6.41 -11.83 8.24
N LEU A 136 -6.36 -10.62 8.78
CA LEU A 136 -5.42 -10.29 9.86
C LEU A 136 -5.73 -11.06 11.17
N HIS A 137 -6.98 -11.42 11.44
CA HIS A 137 -7.36 -12.23 12.60
C HIS A 137 -7.14 -13.74 12.42
N ASP A 138 -7.36 -14.28 11.22
CA ASP A 138 -7.22 -15.70 10.89
C ASP A 138 -5.78 -16.07 10.50
N LEU A 139 -4.94 -15.07 10.23
CA LEU A 139 -3.55 -15.28 9.87
C LEU A 139 -2.78 -15.83 11.07
N ASP A 140 -2.21 -17.02 10.87
CA ASP A 140 -1.29 -17.67 11.79
C ASP A 140 -0.09 -16.77 12.13
N ALA A 141 -0.16 -16.10 13.27
CA ALA A 141 0.83 -15.16 13.78
C ALA A 141 2.05 -15.80 14.45
N ARG A 142 2.26 -17.11 14.25
CA ARG A 142 3.51 -17.74 14.68
C ARG A 142 4.69 -17.20 13.88
N LEU A 143 5.81 -17.00 14.57
CA LEU A 143 7.11 -16.74 13.95
C LEU A 143 7.69 -18.06 13.40
N VAL A 144 7.80 -18.16 12.09
CA VAL A 144 8.38 -19.30 11.37
C VAL A 144 9.63 -18.88 10.61
N ASN A 145 10.52 -19.83 10.33
CA ASN A 145 11.78 -19.53 9.66
C ASN A 145 11.53 -19.00 8.25
N TYR A 146 12.23 -17.92 7.90
CA TYR A 146 12.27 -17.38 6.55
C TYR A 146 13.30 -18.18 5.73
N PRO A 147 12.87 -18.99 4.74
CA PRO A 147 13.74 -19.96 4.08
C PRO A 147 14.75 -19.31 3.12
N TYR A 148 14.59 -18.02 2.82
CA TYR A 148 15.42 -17.29 1.85
C TYR A 148 16.51 -16.41 2.50
N ALA A 149 16.67 -16.46 3.83
CA ALA A 149 17.77 -15.79 4.52
C ALA A 149 19.09 -16.58 4.42
N THR A 150 20.22 -15.87 4.34
CA THR A 150 21.56 -16.49 4.38
C THR A 150 22.01 -16.84 5.80
N ASN A 151 21.51 -16.10 6.80
CA ASN A 151 21.92 -16.23 8.21
C ASN A 151 21.01 -17.21 8.97
N GLY A 152 20.96 -18.47 8.54
CA GLY A 152 20.44 -19.62 9.29
C GLY A 152 18.98 -19.55 9.78
N ALA A 153 18.59 -20.57 10.54
CA ALA A 153 17.22 -20.84 11.03
C ALA A 153 16.62 -19.80 12.02
N SER A 154 17.24 -18.64 12.18
CA SER A 154 16.88 -17.65 13.21
C SER A 154 16.14 -16.42 12.68
N CYS A 155 16.22 -16.16 11.38
CA CYS A 155 15.39 -15.16 10.71
C CYS A 155 13.96 -15.69 10.65
N LYS A 156 13.04 -15.06 11.39
CA LYS A 156 11.65 -15.51 11.46
C LYS A 156 10.69 -14.43 10.99
N VAL A 157 9.66 -14.88 10.29
CA VAL A 157 8.58 -14.05 9.72
C VAL A 157 7.24 -14.60 10.16
N HIS A 158 6.20 -13.78 10.02
CA HIS A 158 4.83 -14.21 10.24
C HIS A 158 4.46 -15.40 9.33
N ALA A 159 3.93 -16.50 9.88
CA ALA A 159 3.62 -17.70 9.11
C ALA A 159 2.56 -17.46 8.03
N GLY A 160 1.50 -16.73 8.37
CA GLY A 160 0.52 -16.21 7.41
C GLY A 160 1.13 -15.45 6.23
N PHE A 161 1.92 -14.41 6.50
CA PHE A 161 2.54 -13.59 5.45
C PHE A 161 3.50 -14.42 4.59
N LEU A 162 4.29 -15.31 5.18
CA LEU A 162 5.20 -16.18 4.42
C LEU A 162 4.44 -17.13 3.49
N ARG A 163 3.33 -17.70 3.95
CA ARG A 163 2.50 -18.60 3.12
C ARG A 163 1.96 -17.88 1.88
N MET A 164 1.43 -16.67 2.06
CA MET A 164 0.89 -15.87 0.96
C MET A 164 2.02 -15.37 0.04
N TYR A 165 3.14 -14.96 0.62
CA TYR A 165 4.35 -14.63 -0.14
C TYR A 165 4.77 -15.81 -1.02
N ASN A 166 4.91 -17.02 -0.45
CA ASN A 166 5.27 -18.22 -1.21
C ASN A 166 4.27 -18.54 -2.32
N GLY A 167 2.98 -18.30 -2.10
CA GLY A 167 1.95 -18.49 -3.10
C GLY A 167 2.04 -17.53 -4.28
N ALA A 168 2.57 -16.31 -4.07
CA ALA A 168 2.76 -15.30 -5.13
C ALA A 168 4.19 -15.25 -5.69
N ARG A 169 5.18 -15.78 -4.95
CA ARG A 169 6.61 -15.57 -5.15
C ARG A 169 7.06 -15.85 -6.58
N GLU A 170 6.77 -17.04 -7.09
CA GLU A 170 7.25 -17.44 -8.41
C GLU A 170 6.61 -16.59 -9.51
N SER A 171 5.31 -16.31 -9.42
CA SER A 171 4.61 -15.47 -10.38
C SER A 171 5.12 -14.03 -10.38
N ALA A 172 5.41 -13.47 -9.21
CA ALA A 172 5.98 -12.13 -9.08
C ALA A 172 7.38 -12.04 -9.71
N PHE A 173 8.29 -12.98 -9.40
CA PHE A 173 9.62 -13.01 -10.01
C PHE A 173 9.56 -13.33 -11.51
N ALA A 174 8.65 -14.20 -11.96
CA ALA A 174 8.44 -14.49 -13.37
C ALA A 174 7.97 -13.25 -14.14
N GLY A 175 7.02 -12.49 -13.58
CA GLY A 175 6.55 -11.22 -14.13
C GLY A 175 7.67 -10.19 -14.20
N LEU A 176 8.48 -10.06 -13.14
CA LEU A 176 9.62 -9.16 -13.11
C LEU A 176 10.66 -9.54 -14.19
N ARG A 177 11.03 -10.83 -14.28
CA ARG A 177 11.94 -11.34 -15.32
C ARG A 177 11.42 -11.09 -16.73
N LYS A 178 10.12 -11.26 -16.94
CA LYS A 178 9.47 -10.96 -18.23
C LYS A 178 9.62 -9.48 -18.56
N GLY A 179 9.28 -8.60 -17.63
CA GLY A 179 9.41 -7.15 -17.81
C GLY A 179 10.84 -6.72 -18.12
N LEU A 180 11.83 -7.24 -17.37
CA LEU A 180 13.25 -6.91 -17.60
C LEU A 180 13.77 -7.36 -18.96
N LYS A 181 13.17 -8.40 -19.57
CA LYS A 181 13.53 -8.86 -20.92
C LYS A 181 12.84 -8.05 -22.02
N GLU A 182 11.61 -7.59 -21.76
CA GLU A 182 10.77 -6.91 -22.75
C GLU A 182 11.03 -5.40 -22.81
N TYR A 183 11.51 -4.79 -21.72
CA TYR A 183 11.60 -3.34 -21.59
C TYR A 183 12.95 -2.86 -21.05
N GLU A 184 13.46 -1.74 -21.58
CA GLU A 184 14.60 -1.02 -21.00
C GLU A 184 14.18 -0.48 -19.63
N THR A 185 14.69 -1.09 -18.56
CA THR A 185 14.33 -0.75 -17.18
C THR A 185 15.52 -0.10 -16.48
N ARG A 186 15.27 1.02 -15.78
CA ARG A 186 16.25 1.74 -14.95
C ARG A 186 15.94 1.71 -13.46
N GLU A 187 14.67 1.45 -13.13
CA GLU A 187 14.21 1.38 -11.75
C GLU A 187 13.16 0.27 -11.58
N ILE A 188 13.21 -0.42 -10.45
CA ILE A 188 12.15 -1.31 -9.98
C ILE A 188 11.51 -0.67 -8.76
N MET A 189 10.22 -0.36 -8.87
CA MET A 189 9.38 0.02 -7.75
C MET A 189 8.65 -1.21 -7.21
N VAL A 190 8.73 -1.48 -5.92
CA VAL A 190 7.93 -2.51 -5.26
C VAL A 190 6.98 -1.82 -4.29
N THR A 191 5.71 -2.19 -4.31
CA THR A 191 4.73 -1.54 -3.45
C THR A 191 3.59 -2.43 -2.99
N GLY A 192 3.00 -2.05 -1.85
CA GLY A 192 1.79 -2.69 -1.35
C GLY A 192 1.21 -1.97 -0.14
N HIS A 193 -0.10 -2.09 -0.01
CA HIS A 193 -0.88 -1.61 1.13
C HIS A 193 -1.17 -2.77 2.09
N SER A 194 -1.25 -2.50 3.39
CA SER A 194 -1.60 -3.48 4.42
C SER A 194 -0.71 -4.73 4.35
N LEU A 195 -1.30 -5.92 4.28
CA LEU A 195 -0.63 -7.19 4.01
C LEU A 195 0.29 -7.14 2.77
N GLY A 196 -0.13 -6.49 1.69
CA GLY A 196 0.70 -6.33 0.49
C GLY A 196 2.01 -5.61 0.77
N GLY A 197 2.03 -4.70 1.75
CA GLY A 197 3.25 -4.07 2.25
C GLY A 197 4.19 -5.06 2.94
N ALA A 198 3.65 -6.01 3.72
CA ALA A 198 4.44 -7.10 4.32
C ALA A 198 5.03 -8.03 3.24
N LEU A 199 4.24 -8.40 2.23
CA LEU A 199 4.71 -9.21 1.10
C LEU A 199 5.80 -8.48 0.30
N SER A 200 5.66 -7.16 0.13
CA SER A 200 6.65 -6.31 -0.53
C SER A 200 8.00 -6.30 0.20
N PHE A 201 7.99 -6.25 1.55
CA PHE A 201 9.23 -6.39 2.33
C PHE A 201 9.91 -7.74 2.10
N LEU A 202 9.15 -8.84 2.10
CA LEU A 202 9.70 -10.18 1.86
C LEU A 202 10.25 -10.30 0.44
N PHE A 203 9.52 -9.80 -0.55
CA PHE A 203 9.93 -9.79 -1.96
C PHE A 203 11.22 -9.01 -2.18
N VAL A 204 11.29 -7.77 -1.70
CA VAL A 204 12.47 -6.92 -1.85
C VAL A 204 13.66 -7.51 -1.09
N THR A 205 13.45 -8.04 0.12
CA THR A 205 14.55 -8.69 0.86
C THR A 205 15.17 -9.82 0.03
N GLU A 206 14.34 -10.66 -0.57
CA GLU A 206 14.81 -11.76 -1.41
C GLU A 206 15.47 -11.31 -2.72
N LEU A 207 14.90 -10.27 -3.35
CA LEU A 207 15.43 -9.66 -4.57
C LEU A 207 16.83 -9.10 -4.32
N LEU A 208 17.01 -8.31 -3.25
CA LEU A 208 18.28 -7.69 -2.90
C LEU A 208 19.31 -8.70 -2.39
N ALA A 209 18.88 -9.77 -1.72
CA ALA A 209 19.73 -10.89 -1.34
C ALA A 209 20.14 -11.76 -2.53
N ASN A 210 19.63 -11.46 -3.73
CA ASN A 210 19.86 -12.18 -4.97
C ASN A 210 19.50 -13.68 -4.86
N ARG A 211 18.32 -13.96 -4.32
CA ARG A 211 17.81 -15.32 -4.12
C ARG A 211 16.57 -15.67 -4.93
N GLY A 212 15.86 -14.66 -5.43
CA GLY A 212 14.64 -14.86 -6.23
C GLY A 212 14.85 -14.85 -7.74
N MET A 213 15.99 -14.35 -8.20
CA MET A 213 16.36 -14.33 -9.62
C MET A 213 17.26 -15.54 -9.91
N HIS A 214 16.74 -16.54 -10.61
CA HIS A 214 17.53 -17.71 -11.02
C HIS A 214 18.30 -17.40 -12.33
N GLY A 215 19.57 -17.84 -12.43
CA GLY A 215 20.41 -17.73 -13.64
C GLY A 215 21.18 -16.40 -13.79
N ASN A 216 21.60 -16.05 -15.01
CA ASN A 216 22.35 -14.81 -15.35
C ASN A 216 21.53 -13.50 -15.14
N ALA A 217 20.45 -13.55 -14.36
CA ALA A 217 19.62 -12.41 -14.04
C ALA A 217 20.28 -11.44 -13.03
N GLU A 218 21.41 -11.84 -12.42
CA GLU A 218 22.24 -10.96 -11.59
C GLU A 218 22.76 -9.75 -12.39
N ASP A 219 23.18 -9.99 -13.64
CA ASP A 219 23.65 -8.94 -14.55
C ASP A 219 22.51 -7.96 -14.90
N LEU A 220 21.26 -8.42 -14.91
CA LEU A 220 20.10 -7.59 -15.25
C LEU A 220 19.78 -6.55 -14.17
N LEU A 221 20.20 -6.76 -12.93
CA LEU A 221 19.91 -5.83 -11.82
C LEU A 221 21.05 -4.88 -11.51
N LYS A 222 22.25 -5.08 -12.08
CA LYS A 222 23.48 -4.37 -11.71
C LYS A 222 23.36 -2.85 -11.78
N ASP A 223 22.67 -2.34 -12.80
CA ASP A 223 22.49 -0.91 -13.05
C ASP A 223 21.05 -0.42 -12.83
N ILE A 224 20.20 -1.25 -12.18
CA ILE A 224 18.81 -0.94 -11.90
C ILE A 224 18.63 -0.55 -10.44
N SER A 225 18.16 0.67 -10.18
CA SER A 225 17.81 1.11 -8.83
C SER A 225 16.53 0.42 -8.35
N VAL A 226 16.39 0.18 -7.05
CA VAL A 226 15.20 -0.46 -6.47
C VAL A 226 14.60 0.43 -5.40
N LYS A 227 13.30 0.70 -5.47
CA LYS A 227 12.58 1.46 -4.44
C LYS A 227 11.43 0.65 -3.88
N LEU A 228 11.29 0.67 -2.55
CA LEU A 228 10.21 0.00 -1.83
C LEU A 228 9.27 1.05 -1.22
N PHE A 229 7.97 0.94 -1.48
CA PHE A 229 6.95 1.80 -0.90
C PHE A 229 5.88 0.97 -0.20
N THR A 230 5.69 1.15 1.10
CA THR A 230 4.69 0.40 1.86
C THR A 230 3.73 1.32 2.60
N PHE A 231 2.45 1.01 2.58
CA PHE A 231 1.39 1.81 3.21
C PHE A 231 0.70 0.95 4.28
N GLY A 232 0.70 1.39 5.54
CA GLY A 232 0.01 0.67 6.61
C GLY A 232 0.51 -0.74 6.86
N ALA A 233 1.76 -1.05 6.51
CA ALA A 233 2.29 -2.40 6.60
C ALA A 233 2.39 -2.89 8.06
N PRO A 234 1.95 -4.12 8.38
CA PRO A 234 2.12 -4.72 9.70
C PRO A 234 3.58 -5.10 9.98
N ARG A 235 3.90 -5.38 11.25
CA ARG A 235 5.19 -5.94 11.65
C ARG A 235 5.35 -7.34 11.04
N THR A 236 6.39 -7.53 10.23
CA THR A 236 6.47 -8.69 9.32
C THR A 236 7.31 -9.85 9.88
N GLY A 237 8.25 -9.57 10.78
CA GLY A 237 9.18 -10.58 11.29
C GLY A 237 9.91 -10.17 12.56
N ASN A 238 10.82 -11.01 13.02
CA ASN A 238 11.57 -10.79 14.26
C ASN A 238 12.78 -9.85 14.04
N ASN A 239 13.43 -9.47 15.15
CA ASN A 239 14.60 -8.59 15.12
C ASN A 239 15.74 -9.12 14.24
N LEU A 240 15.93 -10.43 14.16
CA LEU A 240 16.98 -11.05 13.33
C LEU A 240 16.65 -10.93 11.84
N MET A 241 15.37 -11.07 11.47
CA MET A 241 14.92 -10.84 10.10
C MET A 241 15.11 -9.37 9.68
N VAL A 242 14.82 -8.41 10.58
CA VAL A 242 15.08 -6.98 10.34
C VAL A 242 16.58 -6.72 10.22
N GLY A 243 17.41 -7.37 11.04
CA GLY A 243 18.87 -7.31 10.93
C GLY A 243 19.36 -7.81 9.56
N PHE A 244 18.86 -8.96 9.12
CA PHE A 244 19.18 -9.52 7.80
C PHE A 244 18.80 -8.58 6.64
N TYR A 245 17.62 -7.96 6.71
CA TYR A 245 17.21 -6.94 5.73
C TYR A 245 18.16 -5.75 5.72
N LYS A 246 18.49 -5.18 6.90
CA LYS A 246 19.43 -4.05 7.03
C LYS A 246 20.84 -4.39 6.53
N GLU A 247 21.34 -5.58 6.84
CA GLU A 247 22.64 -6.07 6.35
C GLU A 247 22.64 -6.21 4.82
N THR A 248 21.56 -6.74 4.24
CA THR A 248 21.39 -6.87 2.80
C THR A 248 21.40 -5.49 2.12
N VAL A 249 20.63 -4.53 2.65
CA VAL A 249 20.58 -3.15 2.16
C VAL A 249 21.96 -2.48 2.27
N HIS A 250 22.64 -2.63 3.41
CA HIS A 250 23.97 -2.05 3.59
C HIS A 250 24.98 -2.63 2.59
N LYS A 251 24.94 -3.95 2.37
CA LYS A 251 25.83 -4.63 1.42
C LYS A 251 25.65 -4.08 0.00
N ILE A 252 24.43 -4.03 -0.51
CA ILE A 252 24.18 -3.56 -1.88
C ILE A 252 24.56 -2.08 -2.05
N ARG A 253 24.31 -1.23 -1.06
CA ARG A 253 24.66 0.19 -1.12
C ARG A 253 26.17 0.41 -1.10
N LYS A 254 26.89 -0.41 -0.34
CA LYS A 254 28.35 -0.43 -0.36
C LYS A 254 28.89 -0.83 -1.74
N GLU A 255 28.23 -1.76 -2.43
CA GLU A 255 28.65 -2.26 -3.74
C GLU A 255 28.24 -1.34 -4.91
N ARG A 256 27.09 -0.67 -4.81
CA ARG A 256 26.41 0.00 -5.95
C ARG A 256 26.09 1.48 -5.71
N GLY A 257 26.40 2.02 -4.52
CA GLY A 257 26.07 3.39 -4.11
C GLY A 257 24.76 3.49 -3.33
N GLU A 258 24.60 4.57 -2.54
CA GLU A 258 23.42 4.78 -1.67
C GLU A 258 22.10 4.81 -2.45
N ASP A 259 22.11 5.36 -3.66
CA ASP A 259 20.92 5.51 -4.51
C ASP A 259 20.48 4.20 -5.20
N CYS A 260 21.25 3.11 -5.05
CA CYS A 260 20.85 1.82 -5.63
C CYS A 260 19.60 1.23 -4.97
N PHE A 261 19.32 1.62 -3.72
CA PHE A 261 18.15 1.17 -2.99
C PHE A 261 17.62 2.20 -1.99
N GLN A 262 16.31 2.44 -2.01
CA GLN A 262 15.62 3.27 -1.04
C GLN A 262 14.30 2.62 -0.59
N ASP A 263 13.97 2.73 0.69
CA ASP A 263 12.70 2.29 1.24
C ASP A 263 11.93 3.44 1.88
N TYR A 264 10.63 3.44 1.65
CA TYR A 264 9.66 4.44 2.09
C TYR A 264 8.49 3.71 2.72
N SER A 265 8.27 3.94 4.01
CA SER A 265 7.13 3.36 4.71
C SER A 265 6.27 4.44 5.29
N VAL A 266 4.96 4.35 5.04
CA VAL A 266 3.97 5.31 5.51
C VAL A 266 3.07 4.64 6.53
N ARG A 267 2.89 5.29 7.68
CA ARG A 267 1.91 4.93 8.71
C ARG A 267 0.86 6.04 8.80
N GLY A 268 -0.40 5.68 8.82
CA GLY A 268 -1.51 6.62 8.92
C GLY A 268 -1.88 6.96 10.36
N HIS A 269 -2.35 8.18 10.57
CA HIS A 269 -3.04 8.55 11.80
C HIS A 269 -4.21 7.60 12.10
N ASN A 270 -4.33 7.13 13.34
CA ASN A 270 -5.32 6.14 13.79
C ASN A 270 -5.37 4.82 12.99
N ASP A 271 -4.33 4.50 12.22
CA ASP A 271 -4.19 3.18 11.64
C ASP A 271 -3.58 2.19 12.64
N GLY A 272 -4.38 1.19 13.01
CA GLY A 272 -3.97 0.12 13.92
C GLY A 272 -3.05 -0.93 13.32
N VAL A 273 -3.04 -1.15 12.00
CA VAL A 273 -2.35 -2.29 11.36
C VAL A 273 -0.84 -2.25 11.58
N PRO A 274 -0.13 -1.11 11.48
CA PRO A 274 1.29 -1.04 11.83
C PRO A 274 1.60 -1.44 13.28
N SER A 275 0.59 -1.46 14.16
CA SER A 275 0.74 -1.91 15.55
C SER A 275 0.62 -3.42 15.72
N LEU A 276 0.32 -4.16 14.64
CA LEU A 276 0.09 -5.60 14.64
C LEU A 276 1.13 -6.35 13.79
N PRO A 277 1.49 -7.60 14.17
CA PRO A 277 1.31 -8.14 15.52
C PRO A 277 2.08 -7.30 16.56
N PRO A 278 1.68 -7.36 17.85
CA PRO A 278 2.35 -6.60 18.90
C PRO A 278 3.85 -6.93 19.05
N LYS A 279 4.64 -5.90 19.37
CA LYS A 279 6.10 -6.00 19.60
C LYS A 279 6.48 -7.01 20.69
N ILE A 280 5.62 -7.19 21.70
CA ILE A 280 5.82 -8.13 22.81
C ILE A 280 5.91 -9.59 22.34
N PHE A 281 5.31 -9.92 21.19
CA PHE A 281 5.43 -11.25 20.57
C PHE A 281 6.68 -11.41 19.69
N GLY A 282 7.63 -10.46 19.77
CA GLY A 282 8.92 -10.53 19.07
C GLY A 282 8.92 -9.94 17.66
N PHE A 283 7.77 -9.47 17.17
CA PHE A 283 7.63 -8.81 15.87
C PHE A 283 8.23 -7.40 15.87
N ARG A 284 8.82 -6.98 14.75
CA ARG A 284 9.52 -5.71 14.56
C ARG A 284 9.18 -5.11 13.19
N HIS A 285 9.43 -3.81 13.05
CA HIS A 285 9.29 -3.11 11.79
C HIS A 285 10.56 -3.21 10.95
N PHE A 286 10.39 -3.39 9.64
CA PHE A 286 11.49 -3.54 8.68
C PHE A 286 12.22 -2.27 8.24
N PRO A 287 11.60 -1.07 8.13
CA PRO A 287 12.21 0.03 7.39
C PRO A 287 13.63 0.36 7.86
N VAL A 288 14.46 0.86 6.96
CA VAL A 288 15.87 1.21 7.22
C VAL A 288 16.08 2.72 7.15
N ALA A 289 15.58 3.37 6.10
CA ALA A 289 15.95 4.75 5.80
C ALA A 289 14.80 5.76 6.00
N ASN A 290 13.63 5.52 5.41
CA ASN A 290 12.57 6.53 5.41
C ASN A 290 11.24 6.00 5.96
N LEU A 291 10.95 6.34 7.22
CA LEU A 291 9.64 6.20 7.81
C LEU A 291 8.92 7.55 7.78
N PHE A 292 7.66 7.55 7.36
CA PHE A 292 6.78 8.70 7.35
C PHE A 292 5.49 8.42 8.13
N PHE A 293 4.97 9.46 8.74
CA PHE A 293 3.66 9.46 9.37
C PHE A 293 2.74 10.39 8.59
N LEU A 294 1.60 9.87 8.14
CA LEU A 294 0.55 10.62 7.46
C LEU A 294 -0.46 11.09 8.49
N HIS A 295 -0.57 12.40 8.68
CA HIS A 295 -1.54 13.01 9.57
C HIS A 295 -2.21 14.18 8.88
N HIS A 296 -3.54 14.10 8.73
CA HIS A 296 -4.39 15.17 8.18
C HIS A 296 -3.96 15.69 6.80
N GLY A 297 -3.45 14.79 5.95
CA GLY A 297 -3.03 15.12 4.58
C GLY A 297 -1.55 15.51 4.45
N CYS A 298 -0.84 15.70 5.56
CA CYS A 298 0.58 16.02 5.58
C CYS A 298 1.40 14.76 5.90
N LEU A 299 2.54 14.59 5.20
CA LEU A 299 3.52 13.56 5.49
C LEU A 299 4.68 14.15 6.31
N TYR A 300 4.96 13.53 7.45
CA TYR A 300 6.02 13.90 8.36
C TYR A 300 7.09 12.83 8.36
N LYS A 301 8.35 13.20 8.12
CA LYS A 301 9.49 12.31 8.25
C LYS A 301 9.70 11.99 9.74
N VAL A 302 9.64 10.70 10.06
CA VAL A 302 9.80 10.20 11.42
C VAL A 302 11.30 9.99 11.71
N PRO A 303 11.81 10.43 12.87
CA PRO A 303 13.18 10.15 13.28
C PRO A 303 13.45 8.63 13.35
N SER A 304 14.64 8.20 12.94
CA SER A 304 15.00 6.78 12.91
C SER A 304 14.99 6.10 14.28
N THR A 305 15.12 6.86 15.37
CA THR A 305 14.98 6.38 16.75
C THR A 305 13.55 5.94 17.09
N GLU A 306 12.56 6.42 16.35
CA GLU A 306 11.14 6.20 16.59
C GLU A 306 10.53 5.10 15.69
N ILE A 307 11.38 4.28 15.06
CA ILE A 307 10.95 3.34 14.02
C ILE A 307 9.94 2.29 14.45
N GLU A 308 9.92 1.93 15.74
CA GLU A 308 8.98 0.96 16.31
C GLU A 308 7.64 1.59 16.75
N CYS A 309 7.55 2.92 16.74
CA CYS A 309 6.37 3.69 17.17
C CYS A 309 5.35 3.82 16.05
N SER A 310 4.10 3.46 16.30
CA SER A 310 3.01 3.52 15.32
C SER A 310 2.04 4.68 15.54
N ASP A 311 2.20 5.43 16.63
CA ASP A 311 1.37 6.57 16.97
C ASP A 311 2.23 7.77 17.38
N PHE A 312 1.89 8.95 16.88
CA PHE A 312 2.66 10.18 17.04
C PHE A 312 1.76 11.35 17.38
N HIS A 313 2.25 12.24 18.24
CA HIS A 313 1.65 13.54 18.41
C HIS A 313 2.17 14.49 17.33
N VAL A 314 1.27 15.28 16.75
CA VAL A 314 1.59 16.27 15.73
C VAL A 314 1.19 17.64 16.27
N ASP A 315 2.16 18.53 16.40
CA ASP A 315 1.95 19.94 16.67
C ASP A 315 1.66 20.62 15.33
N HIS A 316 0.45 21.17 15.17
CA HIS A 316 0.02 21.88 13.97
C HIS A 316 0.46 23.34 14.01
N ASP A 317 1.77 23.57 13.85
CA ASP A 317 2.40 24.89 13.90
C ASP A 317 2.53 25.56 12.53
N GLU A 318 2.07 24.90 11.47
CA GLU A 318 2.00 25.44 10.12
C GLU A 318 0.91 26.52 9.95
N GLU A 319 1.24 27.56 9.18
CA GLU A 319 0.27 28.61 8.84
C GLU A 319 -0.90 28.05 8.03
N GLY A 320 -2.13 28.40 8.44
CA GLY A 320 -3.34 28.05 7.70
C GLY A 320 -3.90 26.64 7.98
N TYR A 321 -3.37 25.91 8.97
CA TYR A 321 -3.99 24.66 9.39
C TYR A 321 -5.40 24.88 9.93
N LEU A 322 -6.38 24.30 9.26
CA LEU A 322 -7.78 24.35 9.63
C LEU A 322 -8.35 22.93 9.75
N PRO A 323 -8.71 22.45 10.95
CA PRO A 323 -9.27 21.10 11.13
C PRO A 323 -10.50 20.82 10.25
N ALA A 324 -11.28 21.85 9.92
CA ALA A 324 -12.49 21.73 9.10
C ALA A 324 -12.18 21.42 7.62
N SER A 325 -10.99 21.74 7.11
CA SER A 325 -10.58 21.44 5.73
C SER A 325 -9.88 20.08 5.58
N VAL A 326 -9.63 19.39 6.69
CA VAL A 326 -9.03 18.05 6.67
C VAL A 326 -10.03 17.06 6.05
N LEU A 327 -9.61 16.36 5.00
CA LEU A 327 -10.49 15.40 4.32
C LEU A 327 -10.85 14.21 5.22
N HIS A 328 -9.85 13.66 5.92
CA HIS A 328 -9.96 12.44 6.73
C HIS A 328 -9.51 12.67 8.18
N PRO A 329 -10.22 13.50 8.99
CA PRO A 329 -9.77 13.89 10.33
C PRO A 329 -9.72 12.74 11.36
N ARG A 330 -10.41 11.62 11.12
CA ARG A 330 -10.28 10.41 11.95
C ARG A 330 -9.15 9.49 11.51
N GLY A 331 -8.45 9.80 10.41
CA GLY A 331 -7.45 8.91 9.81
C GLY A 331 -8.01 7.50 9.58
N GLY A 332 -7.20 6.46 9.70
CA GLY A 332 -7.61 5.06 9.55
C GLY A 332 -6.83 4.32 8.46
N HIS A 333 -6.95 3.00 8.46
CA HIS A 333 -6.19 2.12 7.56
C HIS A 333 -6.49 2.35 6.08
N ASN A 334 -7.65 2.87 5.70
CA ASN A 334 -8.05 3.01 4.29
C ASN A 334 -7.83 4.44 3.75
N TYR A 335 -7.10 5.29 4.48
CA TYR A 335 -6.90 6.71 4.16
C TYR A 335 -5.41 7.05 4.01
N TYR A 336 -4.81 6.54 2.93
CA TYR A 336 -3.44 6.84 2.52
C TYR A 336 -3.43 7.78 1.32
N ASN A 337 -2.32 8.49 1.11
CA ASN A 337 -2.08 9.33 -0.08
C ASN A 337 -3.14 10.41 -0.35
N VAL A 338 -3.84 10.85 0.71
CA VAL A 338 -4.94 11.82 0.61
C VAL A 338 -6.11 11.29 -0.24
N ARG A 339 -6.18 9.97 -0.47
CA ARG A 339 -7.26 9.29 -1.20
C ARG A 339 -8.14 8.50 -0.25
N ASP A 340 -9.39 8.31 -0.67
CA ASP A 340 -10.40 7.52 0.03
C ASP A 340 -10.49 6.14 -0.64
N MET A 341 -9.80 5.15 -0.07
CA MET A 341 -9.84 3.77 -0.60
C MET A 341 -11.22 3.12 -0.39
N GLU A 342 -12.01 3.56 0.59
CA GLU A 342 -13.39 3.08 0.77
C GLU A 342 -14.24 3.49 -0.43
N ARG A 343 -14.10 4.76 -0.85
CA ARG A 343 -14.79 5.27 -2.04
C ARG A 343 -14.34 4.57 -3.30
N LEU A 344 -13.03 4.35 -3.48
CA LEU A 344 -12.52 3.53 -4.59
C LEU A 344 -13.19 2.14 -4.59
N GLY A 345 -13.17 1.45 -3.44
CA GLY A 345 -13.77 0.12 -3.29
C GLY A 345 -15.26 0.09 -3.63
N ARG A 346 -16.04 1.05 -3.08
CA ARG A 346 -17.48 1.19 -3.39
C ARG A 346 -17.72 1.42 -4.88
N MET A 347 -16.99 2.36 -5.48
CA MET A 347 -17.15 2.68 -6.91
C MET A 347 -16.76 1.51 -7.80
N MET A 348 -15.71 0.75 -7.44
CA MET A 348 -15.33 -0.48 -8.15
C MET A 348 -16.42 -1.56 -8.02
N HIS A 349 -17.08 -1.68 -6.86
CA HIS A 349 -18.19 -2.63 -6.68
C HIS A 349 -19.41 -2.33 -7.56
N TRP A 350 -19.56 -1.09 -8.05
CA TRP A 350 -20.65 -0.72 -8.96
C TRP A 350 -20.37 -1.05 -10.43
N ILE A 351 -19.14 -1.43 -10.76
CA ILE A 351 -18.76 -1.84 -12.11
C ILE A 351 -19.21 -3.29 -12.32
N ASP A 352 -20.28 -3.46 -13.09
CA ASP A 352 -20.75 -4.79 -13.46
C ASP A 352 -19.89 -5.37 -14.59
N SER A 353 -19.23 -6.47 -14.28
CA SER A 353 -18.34 -7.16 -15.21
C SER A 353 -18.54 -8.67 -15.11
N ASP A 354 -18.27 -9.35 -16.20
CA ASP A 354 -18.22 -10.80 -16.23
C ASP A 354 -16.91 -11.26 -15.55
N PRO A 355 -17.00 -12.03 -14.46
CA PRO A 355 -15.82 -12.43 -13.68
C PRO A 355 -14.93 -13.45 -14.42
N GLU A 356 -15.46 -14.18 -15.41
CA GLU A 356 -14.71 -15.17 -16.18
C GLU A 356 -14.01 -14.54 -17.38
N THR A 357 -14.73 -13.72 -18.15
CA THR A 357 -14.21 -13.12 -19.39
C THR A 357 -13.48 -11.81 -19.12
N GLY A 358 -13.79 -11.12 -18.02
CA GLY A 358 -13.30 -9.77 -17.77
C GLY A 358 -13.80 -8.81 -18.84
N GLN A 359 -15.05 -8.93 -19.27
CA GLN A 359 -15.74 -7.94 -20.08
C GLN A 359 -16.74 -7.16 -19.24
N LEU A 360 -16.87 -5.87 -19.49
CA LEU A 360 -17.90 -5.04 -18.86
C LEU A 360 -19.27 -5.41 -19.44
N LYS A 361 -20.28 -5.59 -18.58
CA LYS A 361 -21.61 -5.99 -19.03
C LYS A 361 -22.34 -4.82 -19.70
N GLU A 362 -23.17 -5.09 -20.69
CA GLU A 362 -23.95 -4.05 -21.35
C GLU A 362 -24.79 -3.25 -20.32
N GLY A 363 -24.78 -1.92 -20.42
CA GLY A 363 -25.55 -1.03 -19.53
C GLY A 363 -24.93 -0.77 -18.15
N TRP A 364 -23.78 -1.37 -17.81
CA TRP A 364 -23.12 -1.17 -16.50
C TRP A 364 -22.85 0.32 -16.19
N GLU A 365 -22.46 1.10 -17.20
CA GLU A 365 -22.07 2.50 -17.05
C GLU A 365 -23.23 3.36 -16.54
N LYS A 366 -24.45 3.09 -17.01
CA LYS A 366 -25.66 3.76 -16.52
C LYS A 366 -25.88 3.45 -15.04
N VAL A 367 -25.82 2.17 -14.66
CA VAL A 367 -25.99 1.73 -13.27
C VAL A 367 -24.96 2.37 -12.36
N TYR A 368 -23.71 2.44 -12.82
CA TYR A 368 -22.61 3.10 -12.12
C TYR A 368 -22.87 4.60 -11.91
N LEU A 369 -23.26 5.32 -12.98
CA LEU A 369 -23.52 6.76 -12.92
C LEU A 369 -24.75 7.10 -12.06
N ASP A 370 -25.79 6.27 -12.08
CA ASP A 370 -26.98 6.43 -11.24
C ASP A 370 -26.62 6.31 -9.75
N LYS A 371 -25.79 5.31 -9.39
CA LYS A 371 -25.29 5.14 -8.02
C LYS A 371 -24.38 6.29 -7.57
N LEU A 372 -23.52 6.79 -8.46
CA LEU A 372 -22.68 7.96 -8.18
C LEU A 372 -23.53 9.22 -7.93
N ALA A 373 -24.60 9.42 -8.72
CA ALA A 373 -25.51 10.54 -8.52
C ALA A 373 -26.24 10.46 -7.17
N GLU A 374 -26.65 9.26 -6.76
CA GLU A 374 -27.24 9.00 -5.45
C GLU A 374 -26.27 9.32 -4.30
N GLU A 375 -25.01 8.87 -4.37
CA GLU A 375 -23.98 9.16 -3.35
C GLU A 375 -23.68 10.67 -3.26
N LEU A 376 -23.65 11.37 -4.39
CA LEU A 376 -23.45 12.82 -4.44
C LEU A 376 -24.67 13.64 -3.98
N GLY A 377 -25.76 12.99 -3.57
CA GLY A 377 -26.99 13.66 -3.13
C GLY A 377 -27.76 14.35 -4.24
N LYS A 378 -27.45 14.03 -5.51
CA LYS A 378 -28.18 14.49 -6.70
C LYS A 378 -29.12 13.39 -7.16
N LYS A 379 -30.23 13.17 -6.44
CA LYS A 379 -31.34 12.44 -7.07
C LYS A 379 -31.94 13.33 -8.16
N ALA A 380 -32.04 12.76 -9.35
CA ALA A 380 -32.67 13.33 -10.52
C ALA A 380 -34.04 13.93 -10.17
N GLU A 381 -34.21 15.22 -10.47
CA GLU A 381 -35.53 15.80 -10.72
C GLU A 381 -36.07 15.22 -12.02
N GLU A 382 -36.60 14.00 -11.98
CA GLU A 382 -37.48 13.51 -13.03
C GLU A 382 -38.72 12.88 -12.39
N GLY A 383 -39.87 13.52 -12.63
CA GLY A 383 -41.17 12.86 -12.52
C GLY A 383 -42.08 13.32 -11.38
N ARG A 384 -42.49 14.60 -11.38
CA ARG A 384 -43.88 14.94 -11.02
C ARG A 384 -44.48 15.84 -12.10
N ILE A 385 -44.96 15.20 -13.15
CA ILE A 385 -46.14 15.67 -13.87
C ILE A 385 -47.34 15.31 -12.99
N CYS A 386 -47.97 16.32 -12.42
CA CYS A 386 -49.42 16.53 -12.30
C CYS A 386 -49.65 17.84 -11.56
#